data_AF-A0A9Q3EDS1-F1
#
_entry.id   AF-A0A9Q3EDS1-F1
#
_cell.length_a   1.000
_cell.length_b   1.000
_cell.length_c   1.000
_cell.angle_alpha   90.00
_cell.angle_beta   90.00
_cell.angle_gamma   90.00
#
_symmetry.space_group_name_H-M   'P 1'
#
loop_
_entity.id
_entity.type
_entity.pdbx_description
1 polymer ?
#
loop_
_entity_poly.entity_id
_entity_poly.type
_entity_poly.pdbx_seq_one_letter_code
_entity_poly.pdbx_strand_id
1 'polypeptide(L)'
;MGQELLKEVPKLKEWPHFSGEGEYDHMEFIRGIDMIKEDFELPERLVKARFNALFTRSTHGGYIKLRQAHGHQRWTWWKTQIINKWANDAWRFKVETSFESAKFNSYKDKSLPWVCQKKDRLTALYPDMSEFMIHRKALRQGGGDL
;
A
#
# COMPACT_ATOMS: atom_id res chain seq x y z
N MET A 1 23.38 19.61 9.66
CA MET A 1 22.80 18.73 8.64
C MET A 1 21.27 18.56 8.75
N GLY A 2 20.66 18.36 9.93
CA GLY A 2 19.22 18.05 10.02
C GLY A 2 18.19 19.14 9.63
N GLN A 3 18.55 20.43 9.49
CA GLN A 3 17.60 21.48 9.11
C GLN A 3 17.48 21.69 7.59
N GLU A 4 18.48 21.30 6.80
CA GLU A 4 18.46 21.46 5.34
C GLU A 4 17.64 20.36 4.67
N LEU A 5 17.80 19.10 5.10
CA LEU A 5 16.99 17.97 4.63
C LEU A 5 15.49 18.19 4.86
N LEU A 6 15.10 18.87 5.94
CA LEU A 6 13.70 19.20 6.22
C LEU A 6 13.05 20.13 5.19
N LYS A 7 13.85 20.97 4.49
CA LYS A 7 13.36 21.87 3.44
C LYS A 7 13.10 21.13 2.12
N GLU A 8 13.77 20.01 1.93
CA GLU A 8 13.65 19.16 0.73
C GLU A 8 12.56 18.09 0.86
N VAL A 9 12.00 17.93 2.05
CA VAL A 9 10.92 16.96 2.30
C VAL A 9 9.77 17.21 1.31
N PRO A 10 9.28 16.18 0.61
CA PRO A 10 8.21 16.33 -0.35
C PRO A 10 6.99 16.99 0.28
N LYS A 11 6.30 17.79 -0.52
CA LYS A 11 5.04 18.42 -0.13
C LYS A 11 4.02 17.34 0.14
N LEU A 12 3.06 17.61 1.02
CA LEU A 12 2.06 16.64 1.45
C LEU A 12 1.29 15.97 0.28
N LYS A 13 1.08 16.70 -0.83
CA LYS A 13 0.44 16.18 -2.05
C LYS A 13 1.25 15.09 -2.78
N GLU A 14 2.57 15.04 -2.55
CA GLU A 14 3.51 14.10 -3.15
C GLU A 14 3.69 12.84 -2.29
N TRP A 15 3.09 12.83 -1.09
CA TRP A 15 3.10 11.66 -0.22
C TRP A 15 2.07 10.65 -0.70
N PRO A 16 2.26 9.35 -0.41
CA PRO A 16 1.26 8.35 -0.73
C PRO A 16 -0.02 8.63 0.07
N HIS A 17 -1.18 8.49 -0.57
CA HIS A 17 -2.48 8.63 0.09
C HIS A 17 -3.16 7.27 0.13
N PHE A 18 -3.86 6.98 1.22
CA PHE A 18 -4.56 5.72 1.42
C PHE A 18 -6.04 5.96 1.53
N SER A 19 -6.84 5.44 0.59
CA SER A 19 -8.30 5.56 0.59
C SER A 19 -9.00 4.33 1.15
N GLY A 20 -8.36 3.16 1.07
CA GLY A 20 -8.93 1.85 1.40
C GLY A 20 -10.13 1.47 0.52
N GLU A 21 -10.31 2.16 -0.61
CA GLU A 21 -11.39 1.96 -1.56
C GLU A 21 -10.86 1.38 -2.87
N GLY A 22 -11.67 0.58 -3.56
CA GLY A 22 -11.28 -0.05 -4.83
C GLY A 22 -10.28 -1.19 -4.66
N GLU A 23 -9.42 -1.37 -5.68
CA GLU A 23 -8.21 -2.18 -5.55
C GLU A 23 -7.12 -1.27 -4.99
N TYR A 24 -6.55 -1.65 -3.84
CA TYR A 24 -5.53 -0.87 -3.17
C TYR A 24 -4.40 -1.78 -2.67
N ASP A 25 -3.18 -1.24 -2.65
CA ASP A 25 -2.03 -1.85 -1.98
C ASP A 25 -1.70 -1.04 -0.72
N HIS A 26 -2.07 -1.58 0.44
CA HIS A 26 -1.75 -0.99 1.74
C HIS A 26 -0.25 -1.09 2.05
N MET A 27 0.47 -2.05 1.46
CA MET A 27 1.90 -2.20 1.60
C MET A 27 2.66 -1.15 0.78
N GLU A 28 2.15 -0.76 -0.40
CA GLU A 28 2.71 0.36 -1.17
C GLU A 28 2.64 1.66 -0.37
N PHE A 29 1.49 1.94 0.25
CA PHE A 29 1.36 3.09 1.15
C PHE A 29 2.39 3.04 2.29
N ILE A 30 2.53 1.89 2.96
CA ILE A 30 3.50 1.71 4.05
C ILE A 30 4.94 1.91 3.56
N ARG A 31 5.32 1.27 2.45
CA ARG A 31 6.66 1.37 1.86
C ARG A 31 6.99 2.81 1.44
N GLY A 32 6.05 3.51 0.81
CA GLY A 32 6.25 4.91 0.42
C GLY A 32 6.50 5.82 1.62
N ILE A 33 5.82 5.59 2.75
CA ILE A 33 6.10 6.32 3.99
C ILE A 33 7.45 5.92 4.60
N ASP A 34 7.80 4.63 4.60
CA ASP A 34 9.10 4.16 5.08
C ASP A 34 10.25 4.79 4.27
N MET A 35 10.17 4.81 2.93
CA MET A 35 11.14 5.44 2.03
C MET A 35 11.30 6.94 2.33
N ILE A 36 10.21 7.71 2.36
CA ILE A 36 10.28 9.16 2.66
C ILE A 36 10.85 9.41 4.07
N LYS A 37 10.53 8.53 5.03
CA LYS A 37 11.07 8.66 6.38
C LYS A 37 12.57 8.38 6.42
N GLU A 38 13.05 7.41 5.66
CA GLU A 38 14.47 7.02 5.59
C GLU A 38 15.29 8.06 4.81
N ASP A 39 14.86 8.41 3.60
CA ASP A 39 15.56 9.33 2.70
C ASP A 39 15.76 10.73 3.30
N PHE A 40 14.79 11.19 4.10
CA PHE A 40 14.80 12.52 4.71
C PHE A 40 15.04 12.49 6.23
N GLU A 41 15.42 11.34 6.79
CA GLU A 41 15.66 11.12 8.23
C GLU A 41 14.54 11.67 9.13
N LEU A 42 13.29 11.52 8.70
CA LEU A 42 12.18 12.22 9.34
C LEU A 42 11.91 11.68 10.76
N PRO A 43 11.82 12.57 11.76
CA PRO A 43 11.29 12.19 13.05
C PRO A 43 9.86 11.65 12.91
N GLU A 44 9.57 10.57 13.62
CA GLU A 44 8.28 9.88 13.53
C GLU A 44 7.08 10.81 13.84
N ARG A 45 7.28 11.83 14.69
CA ARG A 45 6.28 12.87 14.97
C ARG A 45 5.84 13.63 13.72
N LEU A 46 6.75 13.89 12.76
CA LEU A 46 6.43 14.62 11.53
C LEU A 46 5.64 13.75 10.56
N VAL A 47 6.00 12.47 10.44
CA VAL A 47 5.24 11.48 9.68
C VAL A 47 3.80 11.41 10.22
N LYS A 48 3.65 11.27 11.55
CA LYS A 48 2.34 11.19 12.20
C LYS A 48 1.52 12.47 12.14
N ALA A 49 2.15 13.64 12.08
CA ALA A 49 1.46 14.91 11.90
C ALA A 49 0.73 14.99 10.55
N ARG A 50 1.20 14.23 9.54
CA ARG A 50 0.63 14.20 8.19
C ARG A 50 -0.53 13.21 8.04
N PHE A 51 -0.70 12.26 8.97
CA PHE A 51 -1.67 11.16 8.85
C PHE A 51 -3.11 11.61 8.58
N ASN A 52 -3.53 12.74 9.16
CA ASN A 52 -4.88 13.25 8.93
C ASN A 52 -5.17 13.56 7.44
N ALA A 53 -4.15 13.89 6.65
CA ALA A 53 -4.28 14.13 5.22
C ALA A 53 -4.00 12.88 4.38
N LEU A 54 -3.11 12.00 4.86
CA LEU A 54 -2.70 10.80 4.12
C LEU A 54 -3.78 9.70 4.15
N PHE A 55 -4.52 9.57 5.25
CA PHE A 55 -5.72 8.74 5.29
C PHE A 55 -6.89 9.52 4.71
N THR A 56 -7.50 8.98 3.66
CA THR A 56 -8.58 9.63 2.91
C THR A 56 -9.80 8.74 2.84
N ARG A 57 -10.95 9.36 2.55
CA ARG A 57 -12.23 8.67 2.32
C ARG A 57 -12.57 7.64 3.41
N SER A 58 -12.84 6.38 3.04
CA SER A 58 -13.21 5.32 4.00
C SER A 58 -12.19 5.06 5.11
N THR A 59 -10.89 5.30 4.87
CA THR A 59 -9.85 5.07 5.90
C THR A 59 -9.75 6.20 6.91
N HIS A 60 -10.16 7.43 6.55
CA HIS A 60 -10.00 8.61 7.39
C HIS A 60 -10.74 8.48 8.72
N GLY A 61 -12.01 8.04 8.69
CA GLY A 61 -12.78 7.76 9.89
C GLY A 61 -12.17 6.61 10.71
N GLY A 62 -11.57 5.62 10.05
CA GLY A 62 -10.85 4.52 10.69
C GLY A 62 -9.60 4.99 11.44
N TYR A 63 -8.85 5.93 10.87
CA TYR A 63 -7.71 6.61 11.48
C TYR A 63 -8.13 7.43 12.71
N ILE A 64 -9.17 8.27 12.59
CA ILE A 64 -9.64 9.12 13.70
C ILE A 64 -9.99 8.25 14.92
N LYS A 65 -10.77 7.18 14.71
CA LYS A 65 -11.17 6.28 15.80
C LYS A 65 -9.96 5.65 16.50
N LEU A 66 -8.98 5.15 15.73
CA LEU A 66 -7.75 4.58 16.29
C LEU A 66 -6.92 5.61 17.05
N ARG A 67 -6.81 6.84 16.52
CA ARG A 67 -6.07 7.94 17.15
C ARG A 67 -6.72 8.41 18.44
N GLN A 68 -8.05 8.46 18.49
CA GLN A 68 -8.81 8.82 19.70
C GLN A 68 -8.68 7.73 20.77
N ALA A 69 -8.76 6.46 20.39
CA ALA A 69 -8.72 5.34 21.35
C ALA A 69 -7.32 5.08 21.92
N HIS A 70 -6.26 5.22 21.11
CA HIS A 70 -4.91 4.80 21.49
C HIS A 70 -3.90 5.95 21.58
N GLY A 71 -4.31 7.18 21.28
CA GLY A 71 -3.45 8.36 21.38
C GLY A 71 -2.25 8.32 20.43
N HIS A 72 -1.11 8.85 20.89
CA HIS A 72 0.11 8.94 20.11
C HIS A 72 0.86 7.60 20.11
N GLN A 73 0.70 6.84 19.02
CA GLN A 73 1.38 5.56 18.84
C GLN A 73 2.60 5.67 17.94
N ARG A 74 3.45 4.62 17.97
CA ARG A 74 4.62 4.51 17.10
C ARG A 74 4.24 4.17 15.66
N TRP A 75 5.10 4.45 14.68
CA TRP A 75 4.84 4.11 13.28
C TRP A 75 4.71 2.60 13.09
N THR A 76 5.54 1.81 13.79
CA THR A 76 5.44 0.34 13.81
C THR A 76 4.06 -0.16 14.23
N TRP A 77 3.45 0.47 15.25
CA TRP A 77 2.09 0.14 15.67
C TRP A 77 1.07 0.47 14.58
N TRP A 78 1.21 1.62 13.91
CA TRP A 78 0.34 2.00 12.80
C TRP A 78 0.45 1.06 11.62
N LYS A 79 1.65 0.58 11.27
CA LYS A 79 1.84 -0.47 10.24
C LYS A 79 1.01 -1.71 10.59
N THR A 80 1.09 -2.19 11.83
CA THR A 80 0.26 -3.31 12.31
C THR A 80 -1.23 -3.03 12.20
N GLN A 81 -1.69 -1.84 12.60
CA GLN A 81 -3.12 -1.49 12.49
C GLN A 81 -3.58 -1.38 11.03
N ILE A 82 -2.72 -0.88 10.14
CA ILE A 82 -3.06 -0.77 8.72
C ILE A 82 -3.30 -2.16 8.13
N ILE A 83 -2.38 -3.07 8.39
CA ILE A 83 -2.47 -4.48 7.97
C ILE A 83 -3.70 -5.15 8.60
N ASN A 84 -3.90 -5.02 9.91
CA ASN A 84 -5.01 -5.70 10.59
C ASN A 84 -6.39 -5.20 10.13
N LYS A 85 -6.52 -3.89 9.89
CA LYS A 85 -7.82 -3.28 9.59
C LYS A 85 -8.18 -3.33 8.11
N TRP A 86 -7.21 -3.10 7.23
CA TRP A 86 -7.43 -3.00 5.78
C TRP A 86 -6.80 -4.15 4.97
N ALA A 87 -6.10 -5.09 5.61
CA ALA A 87 -5.72 -6.37 5.02
C ALA A 87 -6.37 -7.55 5.76
N ASN A 88 -7.59 -7.34 6.24
CA ASN A 88 -8.38 -8.38 6.91
C ASN A 88 -8.81 -9.50 5.95
N ASP A 89 -9.33 -10.59 6.50
CA ASP A 89 -9.65 -11.80 5.71
C ASP A 89 -10.71 -11.56 4.63
N ALA A 90 -11.66 -10.64 4.87
CA ALA A 90 -12.65 -10.29 3.85
C ALA A 90 -12.00 -9.57 2.66
N TRP A 91 -11.03 -8.68 2.91
CA TRP A 91 -10.24 -8.06 1.85
C TRP A 91 -9.37 -9.09 1.13
N ARG A 92 -8.68 -9.96 1.87
CA ARG A 92 -7.84 -11.02 1.28
C ARG A 92 -8.65 -11.90 0.35
N PHE A 93 -9.78 -12.43 0.83
CA PHE A 93 -10.68 -13.25 0.04
C PHE A 93 -11.15 -12.54 -1.23
N LYS A 94 -11.51 -11.26 -1.14
CA LYS A 94 -11.92 -10.46 -2.30
C LYS A 94 -10.79 -10.32 -3.33
N VAL A 95 -9.56 -10.01 -2.89
CA VAL A 95 -8.42 -9.82 -3.80
C VAL A 95 -7.95 -11.14 -4.40
N GLU A 96 -7.93 -12.23 -3.62
CA GLU A 96 -7.64 -13.58 -4.10
C GLU A 96 -8.65 -14.01 -5.15
N THR A 97 -9.95 -13.86 -4.88
CA THR A 97 -11.01 -14.17 -5.85
C THR A 97 -10.85 -13.34 -7.13
N SER A 98 -10.59 -12.04 -7.01
CA SER A 98 -10.35 -11.15 -8.16
C SER A 98 -9.10 -11.54 -8.94
N PHE A 99 -8.06 -12.05 -8.27
CA PHE A 99 -6.84 -12.54 -8.90
C PHE A 99 -7.12 -13.83 -9.67
N GLU A 100 -7.77 -14.81 -9.05
CA GLU A 100 -8.08 -16.12 -9.64
C GLU A 100 -9.06 -16.04 -10.80
N SER A 101 -10.06 -15.15 -10.73
CA SER A 101 -11.03 -14.96 -11.81
C SER A 101 -10.48 -14.13 -12.97
N ALA A 102 -9.40 -13.36 -12.77
CA ALA A 102 -8.85 -12.52 -13.81
C ALA A 102 -8.08 -13.36 -14.83
N LYS A 103 -8.53 -13.31 -16.09
CA LYS A 103 -7.82 -13.88 -17.25
C LYS A 103 -7.39 -12.75 -18.16
N PHE A 104 -6.20 -12.89 -18.76
CA PHE A 104 -5.73 -11.94 -19.76
C PHE A 104 -6.59 -12.02 -21.03
N ASN A 105 -7.04 -10.88 -21.53
CA ASN A 105 -7.79 -10.78 -22.78
C ASN A 105 -7.00 -9.92 -23.78
N SER A 106 -6.41 -10.56 -24.80
CA SER A 106 -5.58 -9.88 -25.80
C SER A 106 -6.29 -8.79 -26.62
N TYR A 107 -7.63 -8.79 -26.67
CA TYR A 107 -8.41 -7.77 -27.36
C TYR A 107 -8.74 -6.55 -26.48
N LYS A 108 -8.65 -6.69 -25.15
CA LYS A 108 -9.05 -5.64 -24.18
C LYS A 108 -7.90 -5.14 -23.33
N ASP A 109 -6.98 -6.03 -22.98
CA ASP A 109 -5.92 -5.78 -22.01
C ASP A 109 -4.60 -5.47 -22.69
N LYS A 110 -3.85 -4.52 -22.12
CA LYS A 110 -2.45 -4.31 -22.47
C LYS A 110 -1.59 -5.16 -21.54
N SER A 111 -0.64 -5.90 -22.10
CA SER A 111 0.20 -6.86 -21.37
C SER A 111 0.88 -6.26 -20.14
N LEU A 112 1.62 -5.16 -20.31
CA LEU A 112 2.39 -4.56 -19.23
C LEU A 112 1.50 -4.06 -18.06
N PRO A 113 0.48 -3.19 -18.27
CA PRO A 113 -0.42 -2.79 -17.19
C PRO A 113 -1.12 -3.96 -16.50
N TRP A 114 -1.50 -4.99 -17.26
CA TRP A 114 -2.16 -6.17 -16.70
C TRP A 114 -1.21 -6.95 -15.77
N VAL A 115 0.02 -7.21 -16.21
CA VAL A 115 1.03 -7.91 -15.40
C VAL A 115 1.40 -7.09 -14.16
N CYS A 116 1.58 -5.78 -14.29
CA CYS A 116 1.84 -4.90 -13.14
C CYS A 116 0.70 -4.97 -12.11
N GLN A 117 -0.56 -4.87 -12.56
CA GLN A 117 -1.70 -5.01 -11.65
C GLN A 117 -1.70 -6.36 -10.91
N LYS A 118 -1.34 -7.47 -11.58
CA LYS A 118 -1.23 -8.78 -10.93
C LYS A 118 -0.09 -8.84 -9.92
N LYS A 119 1.06 -8.25 -10.25
CA LYS A 119 2.18 -8.10 -9.32
C LYS A 119 1.76 -7.33 -8.07
N ASP A 120 1.06 -6.20 -8.23
CA ASP A 120 0.67 -5.34 -7.11
C ASP A 120 -0.30 -6.07 -6.16
N ARG A 121 -1.30 -6.77 -6.71
CA ARG A 121 -2.23 -7.60 -5.92
C ARG A 121 -1.50 -8.70 -5.13
N LEU A 122 -0.57 -9.41 -5.77
CA LEU A 122 0.20 -10.47 -5.11
C LEU A 122 1.15 -9.93 -4.04
N THR A 123 1.76 -8.77 -4.29
CA THR A 123 2.64 -8.09 -3.32
C THR A 123 1.84 -7.66 -2.09
N ALA A 124 0.61 -7.18 -2.29
CA ALA A 124 -0.27 -6.79 -1.19
C ALA A 124 -0.80 -8.02 -0.40
N LEU A 125 -1.08 -9.13 -1.08
CA LEU A 125 -1.55 -10.37 -0.45
C LEU A 125 -0.43 -11.13 0.30
N TYR A 126 0.76 -11.17 -0.28
CA TYR A 126 1.88 -11.97 0.18
C TYR A 126 3.16 -11.11 0.24
N PRO A 127 3.27 -10.17 1.20
CA PRO A 127 4.39 -9.24 1.28
C PRO A 127 5.75 -9.93 1.50
N ASP A 128 5.76 -11.13 2.07
CA ASP A 128 6.97 -11.92 2.31
C ASP A 128 7.32 -12.88 1.15
N MET A 129 6.51 -12.89 0.08
CA MET A 129 6.78 -13.71 -1.10
C MET A 129 7.91 -13.11 -1.93
N SER A 130 8.84 -13.95 -2.38
CA SER A 130 9.93 -13.48 -3.24
C SER A 130 9.41 -12.90 -4.56
N GLU A 131 10.11 -11.89 -5.07
CA GLU A 131 9.75 -11.25 -6.35
C GLU A 131 9.67 -12.26 -7.50
N PHE A 132 10.59 -13.23 -7.53
CA PHE A 132 10.54 -14.34 -8.50
C PHE A 132 9.21 -15.11 -8.44
N MET A 133 8.73 -15.44 -7.24
CA MET A 133 7.48 -16.19 -7.06
C MET A 133 6.26 -15.33 -7.40
N ILE A 134 6.28 -14.04 -7.08
CA ILE A 134 5.26 -13.08 -7.48
C ILE A 134 5.17 -13.01 -9.01
N HIS A 135 6.29 -12.80 -9.70
CA HIS A 135 6.34 -12.76 -11.16
C HIS A 135 5.86 -14.07 -11.78
N ARG A 136 6.31 -15.22 -11.26
CA ARG A 136 5.89 -16.53 -11.75
C ARG A 136 4.38 -16.76 -11.60
N LYS A 137 3.79 -16.38 -10.46
CA LYS A 137 2.33 -16.47 -10.24
C LYS A 137 1.57 -15.52 -11.17
N ALA A 138 2.03 -14.29 -11.35
CA ALA A 138 1.41 -13.31 -12.26
C ALA A 138 1.42 -13.80 -13.72
N LEU A 139 2.55 -14.33 -14.21
CA LEU A 139 2.68 -14.85 -15.58
C LEU A 139 1.82 -16.08 -15.83
N ARG A 140 1.71 -17.01 -14.86
CA ARG A 140 0.82 -18.18 -14.97
C ARG A 140 -0.63 -17.78 -15.21
N GLN A 141 -1.05 -16.67 -14.60
CA GLN A 141 -2.40 -16.16 -14.76
C GLN A 141 -2.65 -15.56 -16.16
N GLY A 142 -1.59 -15.15 -16.86
CA GLY A 142 -1.63 -14.61 -18.22
C GLY A 142 -1.73 -15.66 -19.33
N GLY A 143 -1.60 -16.95 -19.02
CA GLY A 143 -1.80 -18.03 -19.99
C GLY A 143 -0.57 -18.48 -20.76
N GLY A 144 0.65 -18.26 -20.26
CA GLY A 144 1.90 -18.83 -20.83
C GLY A 144 2.40 -18.18 -22.12
N ASP A 145 1.51 -17.65 -22.95
CA ASP A 145 1.81 -16.99 -24.23
C ASP A 145 1.77 -15.45 -24.14
N LEU A 146 2.30 -14.87 -23.05
CA LEU A 146 2.54 -13.42 -22.94
C LEU A 146 3.77 -12.99 -23.75
#